data_AF-A0A2X3W4P8-F1
#
_entry.id   AF-A0A2X3W4P8-F1
#
_cell.length_a   1.000
_cell.length_b   1.000
_cell.length_c   1.000
_cell.angle_alpha   90.00
_cell.angle_beta   90.00
_cell.angle_gamma   90.00
#
_symmetry.space_group_name_H-M   'P 1'
#
loop_
_entity.id
_entity.type
_entity.pdbx_description
1 polymer ?
#
loop_
_entity_poly.entity_id
_entity_poly.type
_entity_poly.pdbx_seq_one_letter_code
_entity_poly.pdbx_strand_id
1 'polypeptide(L)'
;MDKRDLILDNLRQEQQKAEDLEEAYRYAKRELEEEGFRLDHFSRGIRERLESKIDGVQSHLRAVTNQEAGDYFSIANNVFQTYLETNDQVYRLQLAQLEDKADELNQNYKKQSILQEERIENIYHKLKQLEQE
;
A
#
# COMPACT_ATOMS: atom_id res chain seq x y z
N MET A 1 8.58 45.39 -13.16
CA MET A 1 8.38 44.45 -12.04
C MET A 1 9.45 44.78 -11.01
N ASP A 2 9.07 45.11 -9.78
CA ASP A 2 10.06 45.41 -8.74
C ASP A 2 10.74 44.10 -8.29
N LYS A 3 11.98 44.18 -7.77
CA LYS A 3 12.72 43.02 -7.26
C LYS A 3 11.93 42.25 -6.22
N ARG A 4 11.16 42.96 -5.39
CA ARG A 4 10.25 42.37 -4.40
C ARG A 4 9.16 41.51 -5.04
N ASP A 5 8.51 42.03 -6.08
CA ASP A 5 7.44 41.32 -6.80
C ASP A 5 7.95 40.02 -7.39
N LEU A 6 9.16 40.04 -7.98
CA LEU A 6 9.79 38.85 -8.56
C LEU A 6 10.05 37.76 -7.50
N ILE A 7 10.48 38.15 -6.31
CA ILE A 7 10.76 37.20 -5.22
C ILE A 7 9.46 36.66 -4.62
N LEU A 8 8.41 37.48 -4.50
CA LEU A 8 7.09 37.03 -4.07
C LEU A 8 6.46 36.06 -5.08
N ASP A 9 6.61 36.30 -6.37
CA ASP A 9 6.14 35.37 -7.39
C ASP A 9 6.90 34.04 -7.37
N ASN A 10 8.22 34.08 -7.15
CA ASN A 10 9.01 32.87 -6.92
C ASN A 10 8.55 32.12 -5.65
N LEU A 11 8.25 32.84 -4.56
CA LEU A 11 7.74 32.23 -3.34
C LEU A 11 6.43 31.48 -3.60
N ARG A 12 5.49 32.12 -4.32
CA ARG A 12 4.23 31.49 -4.70
C ARG A 12 4.43 30.23 -5.53
N GLN A 13 5.35 30.25 -6.49
CA GLN A 13 5.65 29.08 -7.32
C GLN A 13 6.23 27.92 -6.50
N GLU A 14 7.14 28.21 -5.56
CA GLU A 14 7.71 27.17 -4.70
C GLU A 14 6.70 26.66 -3.66
N GLN A 15 5.79 27.51 -3.17
CA GLN A 15 4.67 27.08 -2.33
C GLN A 15 3.71 26.15 -3.09
N GLN A 16 3.34 26.51 -4.33
CA GLN A 16 2.49 25.66 -5.17
C GLN A 16 3.14 24.29 -5.40
N LYS A 17 4.45 24.23 -5.68
CA LYS A 17 5.16 22.95 -5.82
C LYS A 17 5.10 22.10 -4.55
N ALA A 18 5.11 22.71 -3.36
CA ALA A 18 4.98 21.99 -2.11
C ALA A 18 3.58 21.38 -1.96
N GLU A 19 2.54 22.14 -2.30
CA GLU A 19 1.15 21.65 -2.32
C GLU A 19 0.97 20.50 -3.32
N ASP A 20 1.48 20.65 -4.54
CA ASP A 20 1.41 19.62 -5.59
C ASP A 20 2.13 18.32 -5.16
N LEU A 21 3.29 18.45 -4.49
CA LEU A 21 4.03 17.32 -3.93
C LEU A 21 3.22 16.58 -2.86
N GLU A 22 2.58 17.32 -1.96
CA GLU A 22 1.75 16.73 -0.91
C GLU A 22 0.51 16.05 -1.49
N GLU A 23 -0.16 16.66 -2.47
CA GLU A 23 -1.31 16.07 -3.14
C GLU A 23 -0.94 14.78 -3.87
N ALA A 24 0.15 14.78 -4.63
CA ALA A 24 0.65 13.61 -5.34
C ALA A 24 0.99 12.47 -4.36
N TYR A 25 1.64 12.79 -3.24
CA TYR A 25 1.92 11.81 -2.18
C TYR A 25 0.63 11.23 -1.58
N ARG A 26 -0.35 12.08 -1.24
CA ARG A 26 -1.64 11.64 -0.69
C ARG A 26 -2.43 10.79 -1.68
N TYR A 27 -2.36 11.10 -2.97
CA TYR A 27 -2.96 10.28 -4.02
C TYR A 27 -2.30 8.89 -4.08
N ALA A 28 -0.98 8.84 -4.23
CA ALA A 28 -0.24 7.58 -4.32
C ALA A 28 -0.40 6.71 -3.05
N LYS A 29 -0.44 7.34 -1.87
CA LYS A 29 -0.68 6.64 -0.61
C LYS A 29 -2.05 5.97 -0.58
N ARG A 30 -3.10 6.68 -1.02
CA ARG A 30 -4.46 6.12 -1.10
C ARG A 30 -4.54 4.94 -2.06
N GLU A 31 -3.89 5.02 -3.22
CA GLU A 31 -3.85 3.91 -4.17
C GLU A 31 -3.22 2.65 -3.56
N LEU A 32 -2.12 2.79 -2.81
CA LEU A 32 -1.48 1.68 -2.09
C LEU A 32 -2.37 1.11 -0.98
N GLU A 33 -3.05 1.97 -0.21
CA GLU A 33 -4.01 1.55 0.81
C GLU A 33 -5.18 0.76 0.17
N GLU A 34 -5.73 1.24 -0.94
CA GLU A 34 -6.77 0.55 -1.69
C GLU A 34 -6.32 -0.79 -2.30
N GLU A 35 -5.07 -0.87 -2.77
CA GLU A 35 -4.47 -2.13 -3.20
C GLU A 35 -4.36 -3.12 -2.03
N GLY A 36 -3.92 -2.65 -0.87
CA GLY A 36 -3.89 -3.42 0.38
C GLY A 36 -5.27 -3.94 0.78
N PHE A 37 -6.31 -3.08 0.78
CA PHE A 37 -7.68 -3.51 1.08
C PHE A 37 -8.20 -4.57 0.11
N ARG A 38 -7.92 -4.42 -1.20
CA ARG A 38 -8.31 -5.39 -2.22
C ARG A 38 -7.61 -6.73 -2.01
N LEU A 39 -6.32 -6.71 -1.68
CA LEU A 39 -5.54 -7.90 -1.37
C LEU A 39 -6.10 -8.65 -0.14
N ASP A 40 -6.36 -7.92 0.94
CA ASP A 40 -6.99 -8.44 2.16
C ASP A 40 -8.33 -9.10 1.88
N HIS A 41 -9.21 -8.37 1.17
CA HIS A 41 -10.54 -8.85 0.84
C HIS A 41 -10.49 -10.11 -0.03
N PHE A 42 -9.61 -10.13 -1.03
CA PHE A 42 -9.43 -11.28 -1.92
C PHE A 42 -8.93 -12.51 -1.16
N SER A 43 -7.92 -12.34 -0.31
CA SER A 43 -7.35 -13.43 0.49
C SER A 43 -8.38 -14.03 1.45
N ARG A 44 -9.16 -13.19 2.15
CA ARG A 44 -10.27 -13.63 3.01
C ARG A 44 -11.34 -14.37 2.23
N GLY A 45 -11.77 -13.83 1.09
CA GLY A 45 -12.79 -14.46 0.24
C GLY A 45 -12.36 -15.81 -0.31
N ILE A 46 -11.07 -16.00 -0.63
CA ILE A 46 -10.53 -17.31 -0.99
C ILE A 46 -10.63 -18.27 0.21
N ARG A 47 -10.16 -17.85 1.38
CA ARG A 47 -10.18 -18.69 2.60
C ARG A 47 -11.59 -19.16 2.94
N GLU A 48 -12.55 -18.24 3.02
CA GLU A 48 -13.96 -18.56 3.31
C GLU A 48 -14.55 -19.55 2.30
N ARG A 49 -14.27 -19.33 1.00
CA ARG A 49 -14.76 -20.22 -0.07
C ARG A 49 -14.16 -21.61 0.02
N LEU A 50 -12.88 -21.73 0.39
CA LEU A 50 -12.23 -23.01 0.55
C LEU A 50 -12.75 -23.74 1.78
N GLU A 51 -12.86 -23.04 2.92
CA GLU A 51 -13.40 -23.59 4.17
C GLU A 51 -14.80 -24.18 3.95
N SER A 52 -15.68 -23.43 3.27
CA SER A 52 -17.01 -23.91 2.89
C SER A 52 -16.96 -25.17 2.00
N LYS A 53 -16.02 -25.24 1.05
CA LYS A 53 -15.88 -26.39 0.16
C LYS A 53 -15.36 -27.63 0.89
N ILE A 54 -14.37 -27.47 1.78
CA ILE A 54 -13.83 -28.63 2.50
C ILE A 54 -14.87 -29.18 3.47
N ASP A 55 -15.65 -28.34 4.13
CA ASP A 55 -16.74 -28.80 5.00
C ASP A 55 -17.73 -29.67 4.23
N GLY A 56 -18.09 -29.27 3.00
CA GLY A 56 -18.93 -30.06 2.11
C GLY A 56 -18.31 -31.41 1.71
N VAL A 57 -17.03 -31.41 1.32
CA VAL A 57 -16.30 -32.63 0.95
C VAL A 57 -16.16 -33.57 2.14
N GLN A 58 -15.79 -33.05 3.32
CA GLN A 58 -15.67 -33.83 4.55
C GLN A 58 -17.02 -34.41 4.99
N SER A 59 -18.10 -33.63 4.90
CA SER A 59 -19.46 -34.11 5.18
C SER A 59 -19.85 -35.27 4.28
N HIS A 60 -19.59 -35.15 2.97
CA HIS A 60 -19.88 -36.20 1.99
C HIS A 60 -19.04 -37.45 2.24
N LEU A 61 -17.73 -37.30 2.48
CA LEU A 61 -16.83 -38.42 2.76
C LEU A 61 -17.19 -39.16 4.05
N ARG A 62 -17.66 -38.46 5.09
CA ARG A 62 -18.16 -39.08 6.32
C ARG A 62 -19.44 -39.89 6.11
N ALA A 63 -20.28 -39.49 5.16
CA ALA A 63 -21.50 -40.21 4.82
C ALA A 63 -21.23 -41.50 4.03
N VAL A 64 -20.09 -41.61 3.35
CA VAL A 64 -19.67 -42.80 2.61
C VAL A 64 -18.78 -43.67 3.51
N THR A 65 -19.39 -44.60 4.25
CA THR A 65 -18.67 -45.56 5.09
C THR A 65 -18.06 -46.68 4.27
N ASN A 66 -16.78 -46.57 3.89
CA ASN A 66 -15.90 -47.66 3.47
C ASN A 66 -14.44 -47.28 3.77
N GLN A 67 -13.54 -48.27 3.90
CA GLN A 67 -12.14 -48.08 4.31
C GLN A 67 -11.37 -47.13 3.35
N GLU A 68 -11.71 -47.13 2.06
CA GLU A 68 -11.18 -46.20 1.04
C GLU A 68 -11.53 -44.72 1.34
N ALA A 69 -12.64 -44.45 2.03
CA ALA A 69 -13.04 -43.08 2.39
C ALA A 69 -12.08 -42.42 3.38
N GLY A 70 -11.33 -43.19 4.18
CA GLY A 70 -10.30 -42.68 5.09
C GLY A 70 -9.09 -42.12 4.34
N ASP A 71 -8.64 -42.81 3.30
CA ASP A 71 -7.53 -42.37 2.45
C ASP A 71 -7.93 -41.12 1.63
N TYR A 72 -9.14 -41.11 1.07
CA TYR A 72 -9.67 -39.92 0.38
C TYR A 72 -9.84 -38.72 1.30
N PHE A 73 -10.21 -38.93 2.57
CA PHE A 73 -10.31 -37.87 3.57
C PHE A 73 -8.94 -37.25 3.88
N SER A 74 -7.91 -38.08 4.05
CA SER A 74 -6.53 -37.63 4.26
C SER A 74 -6.01 -36.83 3.05
N ILE A 75 -6.25 -37.32 1.83
CA ILE A 75 -5.86 -36.65 0.59
C ILE A 75 -6.57 -35.29 0.47
N ALA A 76 -7.87 -35.23 0.71
CA ALA A 76 -8.65 -33.99 0.64
C ALA A 76 -8.15 -32.93 1.64
N ASN A 77 -7.83 -33.35 2.88
CA ASN A 77 -7.26 -32.46 3.89
C ASN A 77 -5.88 -31.95 3.47
N ASN A 78 -5.00 -32.81 2.98
CA ASN A 78 -3.66 -32.41 2.55
C ASN A 78 -3.73 -31.39 1.40
N VAL A 79 -4.56 -31.64 0.39
CA VAL A 79 -4.75 -30.69 -0.73
C VAL A 79 -5.23 -29.33 -0.23
N PHE A 80 -6.20 -29.33 0.69
CA PHE A 80 -6.71 -28.09 1.27
C PHE A 80 -5.67 -27.33 2.09
N GLN A 81 -4.92 -28.03 2.95
CA GLN A 81 -3.86 -27.40 3.74
C GLN A 81 -2.79 -26.80 2.84
N THR A 82 -2.33 -27.54 1.82
CA THR A 82 -1.36 -27.00 0.85
C THR A 82 -1.91 -25.77 0.12
N TYR A 83 -3.19 -25.77 -0.25
CA TYR A 83 -3.79 -24.60 -0.89
C TYR A 83 -3.86 -23.39 0.04
N LEU A 84 -4.28 -23.57 1.29
CA LEU A 84 -4.29 -22.50 2.29
C LEU A 84 -2.90 -21.94 2.55
N GLU A 85 -1.92 -22.81 2.76
CA GLU A 85 -0.53 -22.41 2.98
C GLU A 85 0.03 -21.63 1.79
N THR A 86 -0.23 -22.10 0.58
CA THR A 86 0.21 -21.42 -0.65
C THR A 86 -0.46 -20.05 -0.79
N ASN A 87 -1.78 -19.97 -0.54
CA ASN A 87 -2.51 -18.70 -0.59
C ASN A 87 -1.99 -17.71 0.46
N ASP A 88 -1.75 -18.18 1.68
CA ASP A 88 -1.19 -17.37 2.76
C ASP A 88 0.23 -16.89 2.44
N GLN A 89 1.06 -17.72 1.83
CA GLN A 89 2.40 -17.34 1.39
C GLN A 89 2.35 -16.26 0.30
N VAL A 90 1.51 -16.45 -0.72
CA VAL A 90 1.33 -15.46 -1.80
C VAL A 90 0.83 -14.14 -1.24
N TYR A 91 -0.18 -14.19 -0.35
CA TYR A 91 -0.71 -13.01 0.33
C TYR A 91 0.38 -12.26 1.12
N ARG A 92 1.20 -12.96 1.92
CA ARG A 92 2.28 -12.34 2.69
C ARG A 92 3.34 -11.71 1.80
N LEU A 93 3.70 -12.35 0.69
CA LEU A 93 4.65 -11.80 -0.27
C LEU A 93 4.11 -10.53 -0.92
N GLN A 94 2.85 -10.53 -1.31
CA GLN A 94 2.21 -9.34 -1.91
C GLN A 94 2.06 -8.21 -0.89
N LEU A 95 1.74 -8.52 0.37
CA LEU A 95 1.66 -7.53 1.43
C LEU A 95 3.04 -6.89 1.68
N ALA A 96 4.10 -7.69 1.80
CA ALA A 96 5.46 -7.18 1.95
C ALA A 96 5.87 -6.25 0.79
N GLN A 97 5.50 -6.58 -0.45
CA GLN A 97 5.74 -5.71 -1.61
C GLN A 97 5.00 -4.38 -1.52
N LEU A 98 3.78 -4.36 -0.96
CA LEU A 98 3.04 -3.12 -0.74
C LEU A 98 3.66 -2.27 0.36
N GLU A 99 4.12 -2.91 1.44
CA GLU A 99 4.85 -2.25 2.53
C GLU A 99 6.14 -1.60 2.01
N ASP A 100 6.94 -2.34 1.22
CA ASP A 100 8.17 -1.82 0.60
C ASP A 100 7.88 -0.60 -0.29
N LYS A 101 6.83 -0.66 -1.12
CA LYS A 101 6.40 0.48 -1.96
C LYS A 101 5.95 1.68 -1.12
N ALA A 102 5.23 1.44 -0.02
CA ALA A 102 4.78 2.51 0.87
C ALA A 102 5.96 3.19 1.57
N ASP A 103 6.95 2.41 1.99
CA ASP A 103 8.18 2.93 2.57
C ASP A 103 9.00 3.74 1.58
N GLU A 104 9.15 3.25 0.35
CA GLU A 104 9.83 3.99 -0.73
C GLU A 104 9.10 5.32 -1.02
N LEU A 105 7.76 5.29 -1.14
CA LEU A 105 6.94 6.48 -1.34
C LEU A 105 7.15 7.50 -0.20
N ASN A 106 7.13 7.04 1.06
CA ASN A 106 7.36 7.88 2.23
C ASN A 106 8.76 8.50 2.24
N GLN A 107 9.79 7.72 1.93
CA GLN A 107 11.17 8.21 1.87
C GLN A 107 11.36 9.24 0.77
N ASN A 108 10.80 8.98 -0.42
CA ASN A 108 10.89 9.89 -1.55
C ASN A 108 10.16 11.21 -1.27
N TYR A 109 8.94 11.15 -0.72
CA TYR A 109 8.21 12.34 -0.30
C TYR A 109 8.98 13.16 0.73
N LYS A 110 9.49 12.53 1.80
CA LYS A 110 10.28 13.22 2.83
C LYS A 110 11.50 13.94 2.24
N LYS A 111 12.25 13.28 1.37
CA LYS A 111 13.41 13.90 0.70
C LYS A 111 13.01 15.12 -0.13
N GLN A 112 11.92 15.00 -0.89
CA GLN A 112 11.44 16.10 -1.74
C GLN A 112 10.86 17.26 -0.92
N SER A 113 10.11 16.97 0.16
CA SER A 113 9.56 17.97 1.08
C SER A 113 10.66 18.81 1.72
N ILE A 114 11.72 18.17 2.24
CA ILE A 114 12.85 18.89 2.87
C ILE A 114 13.52 19.83 1.86
N LEU A 115 13.81 19.35 0.65
CA LEU A 115 14.42 20.18 -0.39
C LEU A 115 13.52 21.35 -0.81
N GLN A 116 12.20 21.13 -0.80
CA GLN A 116 11.23 22.16 -1.14
C GLN A 116 11.10 23.21 -0.03
N GLU A 117 11.09 22.78 1.23
CA GLU A 117 11.12 23.66 2.41
C GLU A 117 12.38 24.52 2.43
N GLU A 118 13.56 23.94 2.17
CA GLU A 118 14.82 24.68 2.07
C GLU A 118 14.77 25.76 0.97
N ARG A 119 14.15 25.48 -0.18
CA ARG A 119 13.97 26.47 -1.25
C ARG A 119 13.08 27.63 -0.81
N ILE A 120 11.97 27.32 -0.15
CA ILE A 120 11.03 28.32 0.39
C ILE A 120 11.73 29.18 1.46
N GLU A 121 12.48 28.57 2.38
CA GLU A 121 13.23 29.27 3.42
C GLU A 121 14.30 30.21 2.83
N ASN A 122 15.03 29.76 1.82
CA ASN A 122 15.98 30.60 1.10
C ASN A 122 15.31 31.82 0.44
N ILE A 123 14.08 31.69 -0.05
CA ILE A 123 13.31 32.82 -0.59
C ILE A 123 12.90 33.78 0.52
N TYR A 124 12.45 33.28 1.68
CA TYR A 124 12.16 34.11 2.84
C TYR A 124 13.38 34.91 3.33
N HIS A 125 14.57 34.29 3.34
CA HIS A 125 15.81 34.99 3.68
C HIS A 125 16.11 36.15 2.73
N LYS A 126 15.92 35.95 1.41
CA LYS A 126 16.10 37.00 0.41
C LYS A 126 15.11 38.14 0.59
N LEU A 127 13.84 37.85 0.89
CA LEU A 127 12.84 38.88 1.19
C LEU A 127 13.25 39.71 2.39
N LYS A 128 13.68 39.06 3.48
CA LYS A 128 14.11 39.75 4.70
C LYS A 128 15.33 40.65 4.48
N GLN A 129 16.29 40.23 3.66
CA GLN A 129 17.45 41.05 3.31
C GLN A 129 17.03 42.32 2.54
N LEU A 130 16.09 42.18 1.59
CA LEU A 130 15.55 43.29 0.82
C LEU A 130 14.78 44.31 1.66
N GLU A 131 14.15 43.88 2.76
CA GLU A 131 13.45 44.77 3.69
C GLU A 131 14.39 45.52 4.64
N GLN A 132 15.68 45.16 4.66
CA GLN A 132 16.73 45.78 5.47
C GLN A 132 17.62 46.73 4.66
N GLU A 133 17.48 46.75 3.33
CA GLU A 133 18.13 47.68 2.39
C GLU A 133 17.27 48.94 2.15
#